data_AF-A0A843HDW6-F1
#
_entry.id   AF-A0A843HDW6-F1
#
_cell.length_a   1.000
_cell.length_b   1.000
_cell.length_c   1.000
_cell.angle_alpha   90.00
_cell.angle_beta   90.00
_cell.angle_gamma   90.00
#
_symmetry.space_group_name_H-M   'P 1'
#
loop_
_entity.id
_entity.type
_entity.pdbx_description
1 polymer ?
#
loop_
_entity_poly.entity_id
_entity_poly.type
_entity_poly.pdbx_seq_one_letter_code
_entity_poly.pdbx_strand_id
1 'polypeptide(L)'
;MGNEAKLALEDGTVLKGEAFGYETVTVGELAFSTGMSGYTEALTDPSFKGQILMSTYPLEGNYGVSEEWYQSDKVQVEGFVVREACKKLSNFGTKKTLDDF
;
A
#
# COMPACT_ATOMS: atom_id res chain seq x y z
N MET A 1 -9.62 -13.07 -11.54
CA MET A 1 -9.91 -13.17 -10.10
C MET A 1 -8.57 -13.04 -9.40
N GLY A 2 -8.41 -12.04 -8.52
CA GLY A 2 -7.18 -11.87 -7.77
C GLY A 2 -6.99 -13.01 -6.77
N ASN A 3 -5.74 -13.26 -6.36
CA ASN A 3 -5.46 -14.25 -5.32
C ASN A 3 -6.03 -13.77 -3.97
N GLU A 4 -6.48 -14.70 -3.11
CA GLU A 4 -7.04 -14.36 -1.79
C GLU A 4 -5.91 -13.90 -0.84
N ALA A 5 -6.09 -12.75 -0.17
CA ALA A 5 -5.22 -12.27 0.90
C ALA A 5 -5.98 -12.14 2.22
N LYS A 6 -5.25 -12.16 3.35
CA LYS A 6 -5.81 -12.01 4.70
C LYS A 6 -4.99 -11.04 5.54
N LEU A 7 -5.67 -10.16 6.26
CA LEU A 7 -5.11 -9.39 7.36
C LEU A 7 -5.60 -10.01 8.67
N ALA A 8 -4.67 -10.55 9.46
CA ALA A 8 -4.95 -11.16 10.76
C ALA A 8 -4.35 -10.30 11.87
N LEU A 9 -5.13 -10.01 12.91
CA LEU A 9 -4.72 -9.20 14.05
C LEU A 9 -4.56 -10.05 15.30
N GLU A 10 -3.80 -9.55 16.27
CA GLU A 10 -3.52 -10.26 17.53
C GLU A 10 -4.76 -10.56 18.38
N ASP A 11 -5.82 -9.77 18.22
CA ASP A 11 -7.10 -9.94 18.91
C ASP A 11 -7.97 -11.07 18.33
N GLY A 12 -7.48 -11.73 17.28
CA GLY A 12 -8.19 -12.80 16.55
C GLY A 12 -9.04 -12.31 15.38
N THR A 13 -9.09 -11.00 15.12
CA THR A 13 -9.77 -10.46 13.94
C THR A 13 -9.07 -10.93 12.67
N VAL A 14 -9.86 -11.43 11.70
CA VAL A 14 -9.36 -11.83 10.38
C VAL A 14 -10.23 -11.20 9.30
N LEU A 15 -9.61 -10.36 8.48
CA LEU A 15 -10.22 -9.72 7.33
C LEU A 15 -9.70 -10.37 6.05
N LYS A 16 -10.63 -10.69 5.12
CA LYS A 16 -10.29 -11.22 3.80
C LYS A 16 -10.29 -10.10 2.78
N GLY A 17 -9.37 -10.16 1.83
CA GLY A 17 -9.28 -9.23 0.71
C GLY A 17 -8.73 -9.88 -0.54
N GLU A 18 -8.54 -9.06 -1.57
CA GLU A 18 -7.83 -9.46 -2.79
C GLU A 18 -6.36 -9.04 -2.66
N ALA A 19 -5.45 -9.94 -3.04
CA ALA A 19 -4.02 -9.64 -3.12
C ALA A 19 -3.74 -8.65 -4.27
N PHE A 20 -2.82 -7.74 -4.02
CA PHE A 20 -2.15 -6.88 -5.01
C PHE A 20 -0.72 -6.65 -4.51
N GLY A 21 0.18 -6.25 -5.41
CA GLY A 21 1.60 -6.13 -5.16
C GLY A 21 2.30 -7.49 -5.09
N TYR A 22 3.35 -7.55 -4.27
CA TYR A 22 4.14 -8.77 -4.10
C TYR A 22 3.47 -9.78 -3.17
N GLU A 23 3.23 -11.00 -3.65
CA GLU A 23 2.60 -12.07 -2.88
C GLU A 23 3.59 -12.68 -1.86
N THR A 24 3.37 -12.39 -0.59
CA THR A 24 4.17 -12.93 0.51
C THR A 24 3.38 -12.97 1.82
N VAL A 25 3.98 -13.58 2.85
CA VAL A 25 3.52 -13.48 4.23
C VAL A 25 4.49 -12.59 5.00
N THR A 26 3.97 -11.59 5.69
CA THR A 26 4.76 -10.66 6.50
C THR A 26 4.06 -10.37 7.81
N VAL A 27 4.79 -9.82 8.77
CA VAL A 27 4.30 -9.43 10.09
C VAL A 27 4.83 -8.04 10.39
N GLY A 28 3.98 -7.19 10.94
CA GLY A 28 4.34 -5.84 11.35
C GLY A 28 3.27 -5.24 12.24
N GLU A 29 3.58 -4.09 12.83
CA GLU A 29 2.59 -3.28 13.55
C GLU A 29 1.59 -2.69 12.55
N LEU A 30 0.30 -2.88 12.78
CA LEU A 30 -0.72 -2.23 11.96
C LEU A 30 -0.87 -0.76 12.38
N ALA A 31 -0.53 0.16 11.50
CA ALA A 31 -0.74 1.59 11.67
C ALA A 31 -1.69 2.12 10.58
N PHE A 32 -2.40 3.22 10.84
CA PHE A 32 -3.25 3.86 9.84
C PHE A 32 -2.84 5.31 9.55
N SER A 33 -3.02 5.74 8.30
CA SER A 33 -2.79 7.12 7.86
C SER A 33 -4.08 7.80 7.41
N THR A 34 -4.24 9.05 7.80
CA THR A 34 -5.35 9.93 7.39
C THR A 34 -5.01 10.81 6.19
N GLY A 35 -3.83 10.61 5.59
CA GLY A 35 -3.46 11.26 4.33
C GLY A 35 -4.41 10.81 3.22
N MET A 36 -4.91 11.76 2.42
CA MET A 36 -5.75 11.48 1.25
C MET A 36 -4.96 11.41 -0.06
N SER A 37 -3.65 11.67 0.02
CA SER A 37 -2.69 11.68 -1.08
C SER A 37 -1.32 11.40 -0.50
N GLY A 38 -0.34 11.15 -1.37
CA GLY A 38 1.05 10.94 -0.96
C GLY A 38 1.35 9.49 -0.57
N TYR A 39 0.65 8.50 -1.14
CA TYR A 39 0.89 7.11 -0.81
C TYR A 39 2.28 6.64 -1.25
N THR A 40 2.85 7.19 -2.33
CA THR A 40 4.20 6.82 -2.77
C THR A 40 5.25 7.29 -1.75
N GLU A 41 5.11 8.53 -1.30
CA GLU A 41 5.90 9.16 -0.26
C GLU A 41 5.80 8.34 1.04
N ALA A 42 4.58 8.02 1.47
CA ALA A 42 4.33 7.26 2.69
C ALA A 42 4.91 5.84 2.64
N LEU A 43 4.75 5.12 1.52
CA LEU A 43 5.28 3.76 1.36
C LEU A 43 6.82 3.72 1.37
N THR A 44 7.48 4.82 1.03
CA THR A 44 8.95 4.93 0.96
C THR A 44 9.56 5.71 2.13
N ASP A 45 8.76 6.19 3.09
CA ASP A 45 9.26 6.89 4.27
C ASP A 45 9.86 5.89 5.29
N PRO A 46 11.15 6.01 5.67
CA PRO A 46 11.82 5.13 6.62
C PRO A 46 11.12 5.01 7.99
N SER A 47 10.28 5.97 8.35
CA SER A 47 9.55 6.01 9.62
C SER A 47 8.53 4.87 9.76
N PHE A 48 8.04 4.31 8.63
CA PHE A 48 7.08 3.19 8.64
C PHE A 48 7.74 1.80 8.61
N LYS A 49 9.07 1.72 8.81
CA LYS A 49 9.76 0.42 8.81
C LYS A 49 9.21 -0.49 9.91
N GLY A 50 8.91 -1.75 9.57
CA GLY A 50 8.31 -2.72 10.49
C GLY A 50 6.79 -2.58 10.66
N GLN A 51 6.15 -1.67 9.91
CA GLN A 51 4.71 -1.42 9.98
C GLN A 51 4.00 -1.90 8.72
N ILE A 52 2.78 -2.40 8.89
CA ILE A 52 1.79 -2.57 7.83
C ILE A 52 0.95 -1.29 7.83
N LEU A 53 1.00 -0.54 6.74
CA LEU A 53 0.31 0.74 6.64
C LEU A 53 -1.10 0.54 6.08
N MET A 54 -2.12 1.06 6.76
CA MET A 54 -3.50 1.11 6.28
C MET A 54 -3.86 2.53 5.88
N SER A 55 -4.28 2.74 4.63
CA SER A 55 -4.85 4.02 4.24
C SER A 55 -6.32 4.10 4.66
N THR A 56 -6.70 5.24 5.22
CA THR A 56 -8.12 5.55 5.45
C THR A 56 -8.80 6.13 4.20
N TYR A 57 -8.03 6.65 3.24
CA TYR A 57 -8.58 7.09 1.96
C TYR A 57 -8.92 5.87 1.10
N PRO A 58 -10.12 5.79 0.51
CA PRO A 58 -10.60 4.53 -0.03
C PRO A 58 -9.96 4.14 -1.37
N LEU A 59 -9.44 5.11 -2.14
CA LEU A 59 -8.96 4.91 -3.50
C LEU A 59 -7.46 5.19 -3.58
N GLU A 60 -6.65 4.15 -3.64
CA GLU A 60 -5.19 4.28 -3.71
C GLU A 60 -4.66 3.84 -5.08
N GLY A 61 -3.54 4.43 -5.54
CA GLY A 61 -2.95 4.09 -6.84
C GLY A 61 -3.49 4.88 -8.04
N ASN A 62 -4.45 5.80 -7.83
CA ASN A 62 -5.11 6.56 -8.89
C ASN A 62 -4.15 7.40 -9.75
N TYR A 63 -3.06 7.91 -9.17
CA TYR A 63 -2.06 8.70 -9.88
C TYR A 63 -0.77 7.93 -10.18
N GLY A 64 -0.74 6.61 -9.95
CA GLY A 64 0.43 5.74 -10.17
C GLY A 64 1.58 6.03 -9.23
N VAL A 65 2.77 5.55 -9.58
CA VAL A 65 4.00 5.72 -8.79
C VAL A 65 5.07 6.40 -9.62
N SER A 66 5.84 7.28 -8.97
CA SER A 66 6.98 8.00 -9.55
C SER A 66 8.14 8.02 -8.56
N GLU A 67 9.35 7.76 -9.06
CA GLU A 67 10.59 7.83 -8.24
C GLU A 67 10.84 9.23 -7.69
N GLU A 68 10.32 10.27 -8.35
CA GLU A 68 10.46 11.66 -7.90
C GLU A 68 9.75 11.96 -6.57
N TRP A 69 8.85 11.08 -6.14
CA TRP A 69 8.10 11.19 -4.88
C TRP A 69 8.66 10.29 -3.78
N TYR A 70 9.74 9.56 -4.04
CA TYR A 70 10.28 8.65 -3.04
C TYR A 70 10.92 9.44 -1.87
N GLN A 71 10.62 9.03 -0.65
CA GLN A 71 11.25 9.54 0.58
C GLN A 71 12.48 8.73 0.99
N SER A 72 12.76 7.62 0.30
CA SER A 72 14.00 6.85 0.40
C SER A 72 14.20 5.93 -0.81
N ASP A 73 15.33 5.24 -0.88
CA ASP A 73 15.69 4.41 -2.05
C ASP A 73 14.85 3.13 -2.23
N LYS A 74 13.87 2.88 -1.36
CA LYS A 74 13.02 1.66 -1.40
C LYS A 74 11.70 1.84 -0.65
N VAL A 75 10.79 0.89 -0.86
CA VAL A 75 9.61 0.69 0.00
C VAL A 75 10.08 0.29 1.41
N GLN A 76 9.49 0.91 2.43
CA GLN A 76 9.86 0.75 3.83
C GLN A 76 8.81 -0.01 4.63
N VAL A 77 7.53 0.11 4.26
CA VAL A 77 6.44 -0.65 4.88
C VAL A 77 6.59 -2.15 4.67
N GLU A 78 6.08 -2.94 5.61
CA GLU A 78 6.01 -4.40 5.49
C GLU A 78 4.80 -4.85 4.68
N GLY A 79 3.77 -4.00 4.57
CA GLY A 79 2.58 -4.24 3.76
C GLY A 79 1.71 -2.99 3.64
N PHE A 80 0.78 -3.01 2.70
CA PHE A 80 -0.15 -1.91 2.46
C PHE A 80 -1.59 -2.41 2.38
N VAL A 81 -2.48 -1.79 3.15
CA VAL A 81 -3.90 -2.17 3.24
C VAL A 81 -4.75 -1.01 2.77
N VAL A 82 -5.57 -1.27 1.77
CA VAL A 82 -6.42 -0.26 1.11
C VAL A 82 -7.83 -0.79 0.92
N ARG A 83 -8.80 0.11 0.78
CA ARG A 83 -10.18 -0.28 0.47
C ARG A 83 -10.34 -0.70 -0.99
N GLU A 84 -9.68 0.01 -1.91
CA GLU A 84 -9.66 -0.25 -3.35
C GLU A 84 -8.35 0.25 -3.97
N ALA A 85 -7.64 -0.66 -4.65
CA ALA A 85 -6.46 -0.33 -5.45
C ALA A 85 -6.88 -0.01 -6.90
N CYS A 86 -6.58 1.20 -7.35
CA CYS A 86 -6.91 1.67 -8.69
C CYS A 86 -6.08 0.95 -9.75
N LYS A 87 -6.74 0.23 -10.64
CA LYS A 87 -6.10 -0.50 -11.76
C LYS A 87 -5.76 0.37 -12.95
N LYS A 88 -6.41 1.54 -13.07
CA LYS A 88 -6.25 2.47 -14.18
C LYS A 88 -5.66 3.77 -13.66
N LEU A 89 -4.53 4.16 -14.24
CA LEU A 89 -3.89 5.42 -13.97
C LEU A 89 -4.70 6.58 -14.54
N SER A 90 -4.80 7.66 -13.77
CA SER A 90 -5.40 8.93 -14.16
C SER A 90 -4.42 10.07 -13.91
N ASN A 91 -3.18 9.89 -14.36
CA ASN A 91 -2.13 10.90 -14.28
C ASN A 91 -1.25 10.82 -15.54
N PHE A 92 -0.85 11.98 -16.09
CA PHE A 92 -0.09 12.05 -17.34
C PHE A 92 1.38 11.64 -17.18
N GLY A 93 1.94 11.79 -15.98
CA GLY A 93 3.37 11.60 -15.71
C GLY A 93 3.78 10.17 -15.34
N THR A 94 2.85 9.32 -14.90
CA THR A 94 3.18 8.00 -14.34
C THR A 94 2.83 6.88 -15.30
N LYS A 95 3.69 5.84 -15.29
CA LYS A 95 3.49 4.61 -16.07
C LYS A 95 3.48 3.36 -15.20
N LYS A 96 3.97 3.45 -13.96
CA LYS A 96 4.01 2.36 -12.99
C LYS A 96 2.75 2.39 -12.15
N THR A 97 2.01 1.29 -12.10
CA THR A 97 0.84 1.16 -11.21
C THR A 97 1.29 0.90 -9.79
N LEU A 98 0.38 1.05 -8.83
CA LEU A 98 0.63 0.68 -7.43
C LEU A 98 0.85 -0.85 -7.29
N ASP A 99 0.23 -1.65 -8.14
CA ASP A 99 0.36 -3.11 -8.16
C ASP A 99 1.74 -3.55 -8.68
N ASP A 100 2.29 -2.83 -9.66
CA ASP A 100 3.64 -3.06 -10.17
C ASP A 100 4.74 -2.53 -9.24
N PHE A 101 4.38 -1.66 -8.27
CA PHE A 101 5.34 -0.90 -7.46
C PHE A 101 6.19 -1.81 -6.57
#